data_AF-A0A5E6Q888-F1
#
_entry.id   AF-A0A5E6Q888-F1
#
_cell.length_a   1.000
_cell.length_b   1.000
_cell.length_c   1.000
_cell.angle_alpha   90.00
_cell.angle_beta   90.00
_cell.angle_gamma   90.00
#
_symmetry.space_group_name_H-M   'P 1'
#
loop_
_entity.id
_entity.type
_entity.pdbx_description
1 polymer ?
#
loop_
_entity_poly.entity_id
_entity_poly.type
_entity_poly.pdbx_seq_one_letter_code
_entity_poly.pdbx_strand_id
1 'polypeptide(L)'
;MTVLKALKKMFGKSEVEQLATETAAPVKQPPAAPQAPAPSAPLKTEAAAPAPAPVRAEKPAEAKPRRERKPKPAASTWKLEDFAVEPQEGKTRFHDFKLSPELMHAIHDLGFPYCTPIQAQVLGYTLRGKDAIGRAQTGTGKTAAFLISIITQLQQTPPPKERYMGEPRALIIAPTRELVVQIAKDAAALTKYTGLNVMTFVGGMDFDKQLKALEARHCDILVATPGRLLDFNQRGEAHLDMVEVLVLDEADRMLDMGFIPQVRQIIRQTPPKSERQTLLFSATFTEDVMNLAKQWTTDPAIVEIEPENVASETVEQHVYAVAGSDKYKLLYNLVTENKWERVMVFANRKDEVRRIEERLVRDGVNAAQLSGDVPQHKRIKTLESFREGRITVLVATDVAGRGIHIDGISHVINFTLPEDPDDYVHRIGRTGRAGTSGVSISFAGEDDSYQLPAIEELLGRKISCEMPPTELLKPVPRKHH
;
A
#
# COMPACT_ATOMS: atom_id res chain seq x y z
N MET A 1 17.87 20.30 38.55
CA MET A 1 17.05 21.37 39.15
C MET A 1 16.35 22.21 38.07
N THR A 2 15.26 21.78 37.42
CA THR A 2 14.99 20.53 36.69
C THR A 2 13.95 20.94 35.64
N VAL A 3 14.11 20.46 34.41
CA VAL A 3 13.14 20.55 33.30
C VAL A 3 11.72 20.12 33.73
N LEU A 4 11.62 19.29 34.78
CA LEU A 4 10.38 18.95 35.51
C LEU A 4 9.52 20.15 35.98
N LYS A 5 10.11 21.32 36.28
CA LYS A 5 9.34 22.51 36.69
C LYS A 5 8.67 23.21 35.51
N ALA A 6 9.19 23.06 34.29
CA ALA A 6 8.63 23.68 33.10
C ALA A 6 7.39 22.92 32.61
N LEU A 7 7.43 21.59 32.63
CA LEU A 7 6.30 20.73 32.24
C LEU A 7 5.09 20.88 33.17
N LYS A 8 5.32 21.10 34.47
CA LYS A 8 4.23 21.33 35.44
C LYS A 8 3.52 22.68 35.26
N LYS A 9 4.14 23.61 34.54
CA LYS A 9 3.60 24.96 34.28
C LYS A 9 2.73 25.00 33.01
N MET A 10 2.88 24.04 32.10
CA MET A 10 2.12 23.99 30.84
C MET A 10 0.68 23.47 30.99
N PHE A 11 0.34 22.79 32.09
CA PHE A 11 -0.98 22.19 32.29
C PHE A 11 -1.81 22.89 33.39
N GLY A 12 -1.53 24.16 33.68
CA GLY A 12 -2.15 24.90 34.78
C GLY A 12 -2.71 26.27 34.40
N LYS A 13 -4.01 26.29 34.14
CA LYS A 13 -4.95 27.43 34.14
C LYS A 13 -5.07 28.31 32.89
N SER A 14 -6.34 28.60 32.68
CA SER A 14 -7.04 29.32 31.63
C SER A 14 -7.04 30.84 31.81
N GLU A 15 -7.34 31.49 30.68
CA GLU A 15 -8.17 32.69 30.49
C GLU A 15 -7.54 34.10 30.31
N VAL A 16 -7.95 34.71 29.18
CA VAL A 16 -8.08 36.14 28.77
C VAL A 16 -6.74 36.90 28.52
N GLU A 17 -6.44 37.52 27.36
CA GLU A 17 -7.09 38.69 26.75
C GLU A 17 -6.51 39.02 25.35
N GLN A 18 -7.24 39.86 24.61
CA GLN A 18 -7.15 40.24 23.21
C GLN A 18 -5.99 41.20 22.88
N LEU A 19 -5.57 41.26 21.60
CA LEU A 19 -5.58 42.48 20.79
C LEU A 19 -5.21 42.22 19.30
N ALA A 20 -6.09 42.72 18.44
CA ALA A 20 -5.92 43.03 17.01
C ALA A 20 -4.79 44.07 16.81
N THR A 21 -4.22 44.42 15.65
CA THR A 21 -4.43 44.29 14.20
C THR A 21 -3.19 45.00 13.61
N GLU A 22 -2.60 44.54 12.50
CA GLU A 22 -2.13 45.48 11.46
C GLU A 22 -1.74 44.78 10.15
N THR A 23 -2.15 45.46 9.08
CA THR A 23 -2.09 45.14 7.65
C THR A 23 -0.73 45.45 7.02
N ALA A 24 -0.27 44.63 6.06
CA ALA A 24 0.43 45.10 4.86
C ALA A 24 0.54 43.99 3.79
N ALA A 25 0.06 44.29 2.57
CA ALA A 25 0.22 43.48 1.36
C ALA A 25 1.36 44.06 0.47
N PRO A 26 1.57 43.61 -0.78
CA PRO A 26 2.59 42.63 -1.16
C PRO A 26 3.70 43.23 -2.05
N VAL A 27 4.89 42.61 -2.10
CA VAL A 27 5.96 43.02 -3.01
C VAL A 27 6.34 41.92 -4.01
N LYS A 28 6.22 42.35 -5.26
CA LYS A 28 6.48 41.81 -6.60
C LYS A 28 7.75 40.97 -6.80
N GLN A 29 7.61 39.96 -7.65
CA GLN A 29 8.67 39.25 -8.39
C GLN A 29 9.41 40.18 -9.38
N PRO A 30 10.69 39.91 -9.65
CA PRO A 30 11.34 40.31 -10.90
C PRO A 30 11.56 39.12 -11.87
N PRO A 31 11.74 39.42 -13.17
CA PRO A 31 11.43 38.52 -14.28
C PRO A 31 12.60 37.70 -14.83
N ALA A 32 12.23 36.72 -15.66
CA ALA A 32 13.08 35.86 -16.47
C ALA A 32 13.94 36.63 -17.49
N ALA A 33 15.14 36.10 -17.75
CA ALA A 33 16.07 36.53 -18.79
C ALA A 33 16.40 35.35 -19.73
N PRO A 34 16.79 35.62 -21.00
CA PRO A 34 16.41 34.82 -22.16
C PRO A 34 17.46 33.81 -22.64
N GLN A 35 16.97 32.77 -23.32
CA GLN A 35 17.73 31.78 -24.09
C GLN A 35 18.24 32.35 -25.42
N ALA A 36 19.45 31.95 -25.81
CA ALA A 36 20.02 32.07 -27.16
C ALA A 36 21.08 30.95 -27.36
N PRO A 37 21.53 30.64 -28.59
CA PRO A 37 21.09 29.47 -29.33
C PRO A 37 22.19 28.41 -29.54
N ALA A 38 21.77 27.22 -29.98
CA ALA A 38 22.61 26.09 -30.35
C ALA A 38 23.56 26.40 -31.52
N PRO A 39 24.78 25.82 -31.55
CA PRO A 39 25.57 25.76 -32.76
C PRO A 39 25.43 24.40 -33.47
N SER A 40 25.43 24.53 -34.79
CA SER A 40 25.38 23.55 -35.87
C SER A 40 26.51 22.52 -35.89
N ALA A 41 26.20 21.36 -36.47
CA ALA A 41 27.12 20.28 -36.82
C ALA A 41 28.27 20.69 -37.77
N PRO A 42 29.37 19.91 -37.77
CA PRO A 42 30.19 19.72 -38.96
C PRO A 42 30.17 18.28 -39.49
N LEU A 43 30.39 18.20 -40.81
CA LEU A 43 30.39 17.02 -41.67
C LEU A 43 31.60 16.07 -41.49
N LYS A 44 31.29 14.80 -41.74
CA LYS A 44 32.08 13.67 -42.27
C LYS A 44 33.59 13.85 -42.51
N THR A 45 34.35 12.88 -42.03
CA THR A 45 35.60 12.40 -42.62
C THR A 45 35.61 10.86 -42.65
N GLU A 46 36.01 10.31 -43.80
CA GLU A 46 36.17 8.89 -44.11
C GLU A 46 37.29 8.23 -43.28
N ALA A 47 37.09 6.98 -42.88
CA ALA A 47 38.18 6.08 -42.52
C ALA A 47 37.83 4.61 -42.80
N ALA A 48 38.50 4.09 -43.83
CA ALA A 48 38.97 2.74 -44.13
C ALA A 48 38.39 1.51 -43.40
N ALA A 49 37.97 0.54 -44.22
CA ALA A 49 37.67 -0.85 -43.85
C ALA A 49 38.92 -1.66 -43.45
N PRO A 50 38.84 -2.61 -42.50
CA PRO A 50 39.85 -3.64 -42.34
C PRO A 50 39.50 -4.94 -43.08
N ALA A 51 40.53 -5.56 -43.64
CA ALA A 51 40.55 -6.82 -44.40
C ALA A 51 40.23 -8.07 -43.52
N PRO A 52 39.89 -9.23 -44.12
CA PRO A 52 39.30 -10.35 -43.41
C PRO A 52 40.35 -11.25 -42.73
N ALA A 53 40.02 -11.74 -41.54
CA ALA A 53 40.78 -12.76 -40.80
C ALA A 53 40.42 -14.19 -41.28
N PRO A 54 41.32 -15.18 -41.13
CA PRO A 54 41.24 -16.46 -41.84
C PRO A 54 40.20 -17.41 -41.25
N VAL A 55 39.55 -18.16 -42.15
CA VAL A 55 38.56 -19.20 -41.87
C VAL A 55 39.20 -20.34 -41.07
N ARG A 56 38.69 -20.60 -39.86
CA ARG A 56 39.06 -21.74 -39.03
C ARG A 56 37.98 -22.82 -39.17
N ALA A 57 38.38 -24.02 -39.56
CA ALA A 57 37.52 -25.16 -39.85
C ALA A 57 36.55 -25.49 -38.69
N GLU A 58 35.26 -25.61 -39.02
CA GLU A 58 34.21 -26.07 -38.11
C GLU A 58 34.37 -27.58 -37.84
N LYS A 59 34.41 -27.94 -36.54
CA LYS A 59 34.15 -29.31 -36.08
C LYS A 59 32.64 -29.47 -35.88
N PRO A 60 32.05 -30.67 -36.11
CA PRO A 60 30.61 -30.87 -35.97
C PRO A 60 30.21 -30.71 -34.50
N ALA A 61 29.24 -29.85 -34.22
CA ALA A 61 28.67 -29.68 -32.89
C ALA A 61 27.75 -30.87 -32.57
N GLU A 62 28.04 -31.57 -31.47
CA GLU A 62 27.16 -32.58 -30.88
C GLU A 62 25.79 -31.98 -30.53
N ALA A 63 24.73 -32.65 -30.97
CA ALA A 63 23.36 -32.28 -30.71
C ALA A 63 23.03 -32.43 -29.22
N LYS A 64 22.76 -31.29 -28.55
CA LYS A 64 22.24 -31.29 -27.17
C LYS A 64 20.82 -31.86 -27.15
N PRO A 65 20.46 -32.72 -26.18
CA PRO A 65 19.15 -33.35 -26.12
C PRO A 65 18.07 -32.29 -25.89
N ARG A 66 17.04 -32.35 -26.74
CA ARG A 66 15.86 -31.50 -26.72
C ARG A 66 15.11 -31.74 -25.41
N ARG A 67 15.19 -30.78 -24.49
CA ARG A 67 14.49 -30.83 -23.19
C ARG A 67 12.99 -31.02 -23.45
N GLU A 68 12.47 -32.18 -23.07
CA GLU A 68 11.05 -32.51 -23.20
C GLU A 68 10.22 -31.42 -22.51
N ARG A 69 9.25 -30.87 -23.26
CA ARG A 69 8.27 -29.94 -22.71
C ARG A 69 7.49 -30.69 -21.64
N LYS A 70 7.54 -30.20 -20.39
CA LYS A 70 6.66 -30.67 -19.33
C LYS A 70 5.21 -30.65 -19.84
N PRO A 71 4.43 -31.73 -19.66
CA PRO A 71 3.05 -31.76 -20.09
C PRO A 71 2.27 -30.62 -19.41
N LYS A 72 1.31 -30.02 -20.16
CA LYS A 72 0.36 -29.04 -19.60
C LYS A 72 -0.30 -29.65 -18.35
N PRO A 73 -0.57 -28.87 -17.29
CA PRO A 73 -1.25 -29.39 -16.11
C PRO A 73 -2.56 -30.04 -16.55
N ALA A 74 -2.81 -31.25 -16.06
CA ALA A 74 -4.09 -31.94 -16.25
C ALA A 74 -5.23 -31.00 -15.82
N ALA A 75 -6.31 -30.97 -16.59
CA ALA A 75 -7.51 -30.22 -16.24
C ALA A 75 -7.91 -30.62 -14.81
N SER A 76 -8.04 -29.61 -13.94
CA SER A 76 -8.41 -29.82 -12.54
C SER A 76 -9.67 -30.67 -12.48
N THR A 77 -9.62 -31.78 -11.74
CA THR A 77 -10.77 -32.65 -11.45
C THR A 77 -11.72 -32.05 -10.40
N TRP A 78 -11.46 -30.83 -9.95
CA TRP A 78 -12.25 -30.14 -8.94
C TRP A 78 -13.68 -29.87 -9.42
N LYS A 79 -14.63 -30.07 -8.51
CA LYS A 79 -16.06 -29.76 -8.68
C LYS A 79 -16.52 -28.85 -7.56
N LEU A 80 -17.61 -28.13 -7.80
CA LEU A 80 -18.23 -27.26 -6.79
C LEU A 80 -18.64 -28.02 -5.52
N GLU A 81 -18.99 -29.30 -5.67
CA GLU A 81 -19.31 -30.23 -4.58
C GLU A 81 -18.14 -30.44 -3.60
N ASP A 82 -16.90 -30.30 -4.06
CA ASP A 82 -15.69 -30.42 -3.21
C ASP A 82 -15.54 -29.22 -2.26
N PHE A 83 -16.28 -28.13 -2.50
CA PHE A 83 -16.32 -26.95 -1.65
C PHE A 83 -17.70 -26.82 -0.98
N ALA A 84 -17.97 -27.70 -0.02
CA ALA A 84 -19.17 -27.65 0.79
C ALA A 84 -19.04 -26.61 1.91
N VAL A 85 -19.97 -25.65 1.96
CA VAL A 85 -20.09 -24.69 3.06
C VAL A 85 -21.54 -24.68 3.54
N GLU A 86 -21.75 -25.07 4.80
CA GLU A 86 -23.07 -25.10 5.40
C GLU A 86 -23.64 -23.68 5.58
N PRO A 87 -24.94 -23.46 5.34
CA PRO A 87 -25.59 -22.20 5.68
C PRO A 87 -25.45 -21.93 7.19
N GLN A 88 -25.03 -20.71 7.55
CA GLN A 88 -25.00 -20.26 8.94
C GLN A 88 -25.77 -18.95 9.05
N GLU A 89 -26.65 -18.86 10.06
CA GLU A 89 -27.44 -17.65 10.31
C GLU A 89 -26.52 -16.44 10.51
N GLY A 90 -26.84 -15.34 9.82
CA GLY A 90 -26.04 -14.10 9.85
C GLY A 90 -24.78 -14.10 8.99
N LYS A 91 -24.43 -15.20 8.30
CA LYS A 91 -23.28 -15.27 7.38
C LYS A 91 -23.71 -15.49 5.94
N THR A 92 -23.06 -14.78 5.02
CA THR A 92 -23.26 -14.96 3.57
C THR A 92 -22.18 -15.86 3.00
N ARG A 93 -22.57 -16.83 2.16
CA ARG A 93 -21.62 -17.71 1.46
C ARG A 93 -21.36 -17.19 0.06
N PHE A 94 -20.19 -17.53 -0.49
CA PHE A 94 -19.90 -17.25 -1.89
C PHE A 94 -20.86 -18.01 -2.83
N HIS A 95 -21.35 -19.19 -2.42
CA HIS A 95 -22.35 -19.99 -3.12
C HIS A 95 -23.71 -19.29 -3.29
N ASP A 96 -24.00 -18.28 -2.47
CA ASP A 96 -25.26 -17.53 -2.58
C ASP A 96 -25.20 -16.51 -3.75
N PHE A 97 -24.02 -16.33 -4.36
CA PHE A 97 -23.80 -15.53 -5.56
C PHE A 97 -23.62 -16.40 -6.81
N LYS A 98 -23.95 -15.84 -7.99
CA LYS A 98 -23.77 -16.51 -9.29
C LYS A 98 -22.34 -16.36 -9.81
N LEU A 99 -21.39 -17.01 -9.14
CA LEU A 99 -19.97 -17.01 -9.53
C LEU A 99 -19.65 -18.19 -10.45
N SER A 100 -18.63 -18.04 -11.29
CA SER A 100 -18.17 -19.11 -12.18
C SER A 100 -17.48 -20.25 -11.39
N PRO A 101 -17.52 -21.50 -11.88
CA PRO A 101 -16.82 -22.61 -11.25
C PRO A 101 -15.31 -22.35 -11.08
N GLU A 102 -14.66 -21.70 -12.04
CA GLU A 102 -13.24 -21.37 -12.01
C GLU A 102 -12.92 -20.41 -10.86
N LEU A 103 -13.76 -19.39 -10.66
CA LEU A 103 -13.60 -18.43 -9.56
C LEU A 103 -13.92 -19.08 -8.21
N MET A 104 -14.96 -19.91 -8.13
CA MET A 104 -15.28 -20.67 -6.91
C MET A 104 -14.14 -21.61 -6.51
N HIS A 105 -13.47 -22.24 -7.48
CA HIS A 105 -12.31 -23.08 -7.20
C HIS A 105 -11.14 -22.25 -6.63
N ALA A 106 -10.90 -21.06 -7.15
CA ALA A 106 -9.87 -20.17 -6.62
C ALA A 106 -10.20 -19.68 -5.20
N ILE A 107 -11.48 -19.38 -4.92
CA ILE A 107 -11.97 -19.01 -3.58
C ILE A 107 -11.79 -20.17 -2.60
N HIS A 108 -12.07 -21.41 -3.04
CA HIS A 108 -11.85 -22.61 -2.24
C HIS A 108 -10.37 -22.81 -1.89
N ASP A 109 -9.47 -22.68 -2.87
CA ASP A 109 -8.01 -22.77 -2.66
C ASP A 109 -7.48 -21.72 -1.66
N LEU A 110 -8.10 -20.54 -1.62
CA LEU A 110 -7.78 -19.48 -0.68
C LEU A 110 -8.32 -19.75 0.73
N GLY A 111 -9.19 -20.76 0.90
CA GLY A 111 -9.73 -21.15 2.19
C GLY A 111 -10.73 -20.15 2.76
N PHE A 112 -11.53 -19.49 1.92
CA PHE A 112 -12.55 -18.54 2.37
C PHE A 112 -13.94 -19.21 2.45
N PRO A 113 -14.37 -19.70 3.64
CA PRO A 113 -15.68 -20.37 3.74
C PRO A 113 -16.85 -19.40 3.60
N TYR A 114 -16.77 -18.20 4.20
CA TYR A 114 -17.83 -17.20 4.21
C TYR A 114 -17.31 -15.84 3.76
N CYS A 115 -18.21 -15.00 3.27
CA CYS A 115 -17.92 -13.60 2.99
C CYS A 115 -17.67 -12.84 4.30
N THR A 116 -16.72 -11.91 4.28
CA THR A 116 -16.64 -10.86 5.31
C THR A 116 -17.84 -9.90 5.19
N PRO A 117 -18.17 -9.11 6.23
CA PRO A 117 -19.31 -8.18 6.17
C PRO A 117 -19.27 -7.22 4.98
N ILE A 118 -18.09 -6.65 4.66
CA ILE A 118 -17.92 -5.78 3.50
C ILE A 118 -18.14 -6.55 2.19
N GLN A 119 -17.64 -7.78 2.07
CA GLN A 119 -17.84 -8.60 0.87
C GLN A 119 -19.31 -8.92 0.66
N ALA A 120 -20.01 -9.38 1.70
CA ALA A 120 -21.41 -9.75 1.62
C ALA A 120 -22.29 -8.59 1.13
N GLN A 121 -22.07 -7.38 1.66
CA GLN A 121 -22.83 -6.19 1.28
C GLN A 121 -22.44 -5.67 -0.11
N VAL A 122 -21.14 -5.49 -0.38
CA VAL A 122 -20.66 -4.91 -1.65
C VAL A 122 -20.93 -5.83 -2.83
N LEU A 123 -20.73 -7.15 -2.69
CA LEU A 123 -20.97 -8.11 -3.78
C LEU A 123 -22.44 -8.15 -4.20
N GLY A 124 -23.36 -7.94 -3.26
CA GLY A 124 -24.78 -7.82 -3.56
C GLY A 124 -25.10 -6.75 -4.60
N TYR A 125 -24.39 -5.61 -4.60
CA TYR A 125 -24.59 -4.53 -5.58
C TYR A 125 -23.68 -4.68 -6.80
N THR A 126 -22.39 -4.92 -6.57
CA THR A 126 -21.36 -4.84 -7.62
C THR A 126 -21.45 -5.97 -8.63
N LEU A 127 -21.90 -7.17 -8.24
CA LEU A 127 -22.14 -8.28 -9.18
C LEU A 127 -23.34 -8.02 -10.12
N ARG A 128 -24.14 -6.99 -9.86
CA ARG A 128 -25.22 -6.51 -10.75
C ARG A 128 -24.79 -5.31 -11.61
N GLY A 129 -23.50 -4.96 -11.61
CA GLY A 129 -22.94 -3.84 -12.37
C GLY A 129 -23.17 -2.47 -11.76
N LYS A 130 -23.69 -2.38 -10.52
CA LYS A 130 -23.87 -1.09 -9.83
C LYS A 130 -22.54 -0.56 -9.28
N ASP A 131 -22.30 0.74 -9.39
CA ASP A 131 -21.17 1.41 -8.73
C ASP A 131 -21.23 1.23 -7.21
N ALA A 132 -20.08 1.30 -6.53
CA ALA A 132 -20.05 1.21 -5.08
C ALA A 132 -18.98 2.12 -4.47
N ILE A 133 -19.31 2.67 -3.29
CA ILE A 133 -18.37 3.37 -2.42
C ILE A 133 -18.34 2.58 -1.11
N GLY A 134 -17.19 2.00 -0.77
CA GLY A 134 -17.00 1.20 0.43
C GLY A 134 -16.12 1.89 1.47
N ARG A 135 -16.64 2.12 2.67
CA ARG A 135 -15.84 2.46 3.85
C ARG A 135 -15.54 1.19 4.62
N ALA A 136 -14.27 0.79 4.62
CA ALA A 136 -13.79 -0.25 5.53
C ALA A 136 -12.28 -0.16 5.73
N GLN A 137 -11.82 -0.60 6.89
CA GLN A 137 -10.39 -0.62 7.22
C GLN A 137 -9.63 -1.67 6.39
N THR A 138 -8.30 -1.54 6.34
CA THR A 138 -7.46 -2.58 5.70
C THR A 138 -7.61 -3.92 6.43
N GLY A 139 -7.58 -5.02 5.69
CA GLY A 139 -7.73 -6.38 6.25
C GLY A 139 -9.18 -6.85 6.44
N THR A 140 -10.17 -6.04 6.09
CA THR A 140 -11.60 -6.44 6.13
C THR A 140 -12.06 -7.25 4.91
N GLY A 141 -11.16 -7.52 3.95
CA GLY A 141 -11.48 -8.30 2.75
C GLY A 141 -11.96 -7.48 1.53
N LYS A 142 -11.78 -6.15 1.54
CA LYS A 142 -12.10 -5.24 0.41
C LYS A 142 -11.52 -5.72 -0.92
N THR A 143 -10.25 -6.13 -0.91
CA THR A 143 -9.52 -6.57 -2.10
C THR A 143 -10.20 -7.74 -2.81
N ALA A 144 -10.58 -8.77 -2.06
CA ALA A 144 -11.31 -9.89 -2.63
C ALA A 144 -12.70 -9.47 -3.14
N ALA A 145 -13.39 -8.55 -2.46
CA ALA A 145 -14.71 -8.08 -2.90
C ALA A 145 -14.66 -7.49 -4.32
N PHE A 146 -13.80 -6.50 -4.57
CA PHE A 146 -13.75 -5.88 -5.90
C PHE A 146 -13.10 -6.79 -6.95
N LEU A 147 -12.15 -7.65 -6.57
CA LEU A 147 -11.55 -8.60 -7.51
C LEU A 147 -12.57 -9.64 -7.99
N ILE A 148 -13.41 -10.14 -7.09
CA ILE A 148 -14.51 -11.06 -7.43
C ILE A 148 -15.49 -10.38 -8.40
N SER A 149 -15.85 -9.12 -8.14
CA SER A 149 -16.73 -8.35 -9.05
C SER A 149 -16.10 -8.15 -10.42
N ILE A 150 -14.84 -7.74 -10.48
CA ILE A 150 -14.07 -7.58 -11.73
C ILE A 150 -14.05 -8.90 -12.50
N ILE A 151 -13.59 -9.99 -11.88
CA ILE A 151 -13.40 -11.28 -12.56
C ILE A 151 -14.74 -11.79 -13.09
N THR A 152 -15.80 -11.66 -12.30
CA THR A 152 -17.16 -12.08 -12.71
C THR A 152 -17.62 -11.28 -13.94
N GLN A 153 -17.46 -9.96 -13.94
CA GLN A 153 -17.85 -9.12 -15.08
C GLN A 153 -17.01 -9.45 -16.33
N LEU A 154 -15.69 -9.60 -16.19
CA LEU A 154 -14.81 -9.91 -17.31
C LEU A 154 -15.05 -11.31 -17.92
N GLN A 155 -15.58 -12.26 -17.14
CA GLN A 155 -15.98 -13.58 -17.64
C GLN A 155 -17.34 -13.55 -18.34
N GLN A 156 -18.27 -12.68 -17.89
CA GLN A 156 -19.60 -12.53 -18.48
C GLN A 156 -19.58 -11.74 -19.79
N THR A 157 -18.64 -10.80 -19.91
CA THR A 157 -18.44 -9.98 -21.09
C THR A 157 -17.12 -10.42 -21.73
N PRO A 158 -17.10 -11.15 -22.84
CA PRO A 158 -15.83 -11.52 -23.49
C PRO A 158 -15.12 -10.30 -24.09
N PRO A 159 -13.78 -10.28 -24.15
CA PRO A 159 -13.05 -9.20 -24.81
C PRO A 159 -13.38 -9.15 -26.31
N PRO A 160 -13.26 -7.97 -26.96
CA PRO A 160 -13.33 -7.89 -28.41
C PRO A 160 -12.22 -8.72 -29.07
N LYS A 161 -12.47 -9.17 -30.32
CA LYS A 161 -11.51 -9.99 -31.07
C LYS A 161 -10.21 -9.24 -31.40
N GLU A 162 -10.33 -7.96 -31.67
CA GLU A 162 -9.22 -7.06 -31.96
C GLU A 162 -9.06 -6.13 -30.77
N ARG A 163 -7.88 -6.18 -30.14
CA ARG A 163 -7.46 -5.26 -29.08
C ARG A 163 -5.95 -5.22 -28.96
N TYR A 164 -5.43 -4.12 -28.43
CA TYR A 164 -4.01 -3.99 -28.17
C TYR A 164 -3.58 -4.80 -26.93
N MET A 165 -2.28 -5.11 -26.84
CA MET A 165 -1.76 -5.80 -25.66
C MET A 165 -1.89 -4.95 -24.39
N GLY A 166 -1.65 -3.64 -24.53
CA GLY A 166 -1.72 -2.64 -23.47
C GLY A 166 -3.11 -2.05 -23.21
N GLU A 167 -4.18 -2.80 -23.47
CA GLU A 167 -5.56 -2.31 -23.39
C GLU A 167 -6.35 -3.09 -22.31
N PRO A 168 -6.19 -2.72 -21.03
CA PRO A 168 -6.86 -3.37 -19.91
C PRO A 168 -8.38 -3.14 -19.93
N ARG A 169 -9.11 -4.17 -19.49
CA ARG A 169 -10.57 -4.11 -19.30
C ARG A 169 -10.96 -3.75 -17.88
N ALA A 170 -10.11 -4.09 -16.91
CA ALA A 170 -10.22 -3.63 -15.54
C ALA A 170 -8.97 -2.87 -15.12
N LEU A 171 -9.17 -1.70 -14.51
CA LEU A 171 -8.11 -0.85 -13.99
C LEU A 171 -8.28 -0.65 -12.49
N ILE A 172 -7.28 -1.05 -11.71
CA ILE A 172 -7.22 -0.84 -10.27
C ILE A 172 -6.09 0.15 -9.98
N ILE A 173 -6.44 1.30 -9.40
CA ILE A 173 -5.47 2.33 -8.99
C ILE A 173 -5.31 2.26 -7.47
N ALA A 174 -4.06 2.17 -7.03
CA ALA A 174 -3.70 2.20 -5.61
C ALA A 174 -2.53 3.16 -5.36
N PRO A 175 -2.46 3.83 -4.19
CA PRO A 175 -1.49 4.89 -3.91
C PRO A 175 -0.04 4.38 -3.81
N THR A 176 0.18 3.18 -3.26
CA THR A 176 1.53 2.67 -2.97
C THR A 176 1.88 1.47 -3.83
N ARG A 177 3.19 1.29 -4.05
CA ARG A 177 3.71 0.16 -4.82
C ARG A 177 3.45 -1.16 -4.11
N GLU A 178 3.56 -1.15 -2.79
CA GLU A 178 3.32 -2.29 -1.91
C GLU A 178 1.87 -2.77 -2.03
N LEU A 179 0.90 -1.85 -1.98
CA LEU A 179 -0.50 -2.19 -2.13
C LEU A 179 -0.80 -2.74 -3.53
N VAL A 180 -0.23 -2.14 -4.59
CA VAL A 180 -0.36 -2.68 -5.96
C VAL A 180 0.16 -4.12 -6.06
N VAL A 181 1.34 -4.40 -5.49
CA VAL A 181 1.91 -5.76 -5.49
C VAL A 181 1.02 -6.74 -4.72
N GLN A 182 0.45 -6.31 -3.59
CA GLN A 182 -0.47 -7.12 -2.81
C GLN A 182 -1.76 -7.43 -3.59
N ILE A 183 -2.43 -6.41 -4.12
CA ILE A 183 -3.65 -6.58 -4.92
C ILE A 183 -3.38 -7.48 -6.12
N ALA A 184 -2.24 -7.33 -6.79
CA ALA A 184 -1.89 -8.16 -7.93
C ALA A 184 -1.62 -9.63 -7.56
N LYS A 185 -1.04 -9.88 -6.38
CA LYS A 185 -0.88 -11.24 -5.85
C LYS A 185 -2.23 -11.89 -5.57
N ASP A 186 -3.15 -11.14 -4.95
CA ASP A 186 -4.50 -11.61 -4.65
C ASP A 186 -5.30 -11.84 -5.96
N ALA A 187 -5.17 -10.94 -6.93
CA ALA A 187 -5.75 -11.07 -8.25
C ALA A 187 -5.22 -12.30 -9.00
N ALA A 188 -3.91 -12.55 -8.96
CA ALA A 188 -3.30 -13.73 -9.55
C ALA A 188 -3.79 -15.03 -8.91
N ALA A 189 -4.03 -15.03 -7.59
CA ALA A 189 -4.60 -16.19 -6.91
C ALA A 189 -6.06 -16.43 -7.32
N LEU A 190 -6.89 -15.38 -7.37
CA LEU A 190 -8.29 -15.47 -7.78
C LEU A 190 -8.49 -15.78 -9.28
N THR A 191 -7.50 -15.42 -10.12
CA THR A 191 -7.51 -15.72 -11.56
C THR A 191 -6.79 -17.02 -11.93
N LYS A 192 -6.29 -17.79 -10.94
CA LYS A 192 -5.47 -19.00 -11.16
C LYS A 192 -6.10 -20.02 -12.12
N TYR A 193 -7.41 -20.16 -12.11
CA TYR A 193 -8.16 -21.10 -12.94
C TYR A 193 -8.91 -20.43 -14.09
N THR A 194 -8.72 -19.12 -14.29
CA THR A 194 -9.34 -18.37 -15.39
C THR A 194 -8.33 -18.14 -16.52
N GLY A 195 -8.80 -17.59 -17.64
CA GLY A 195 -7.92 -17.13 -18.73
C GLY A 195 -7.43 -15.68 -18.58
N LEU A 196 -7.74 -15.02 -17.47
CA LEU A 196 -7.49 -13.59 -17.28
C LEU A 196 -6.04 -13.32 -16.88
N ASN A 197 -5.42 -12.34 -17.51
CA ASN A 197 -4.05 -11.94 -17.24
C ASN A 197 -4.00 -10.69 -16.37
N VAL A 198 -3.26 -10.79 -15.26
CA VAL A 198 -2.99 -9.67 -14.36
C VAL A 198 -1.62 -9.08 -14.67
N MET A 199 -1.54 -7.74 -14.73
CA MET A 199 -0.31 -6.98 -14.87
C MET A 199 -0.20 -5.87 -13.84
N THR A 200 1.04 -5.43 -13.59
CA THR A 200 1.32 -4.37 -12.61
C THR A 200 2.19 -3.26 -13.16
N PHE A 201 1.76 -2.02 -12.97
CA PHE A 201 2.54 -0.82 -13.28
C PHE A 201 2.86 -0.06 -11.99
N VAL A 202 4.06 -0.32 -11.48
CA VAL A 202 4.60 0.36 -10.29
C VAL A 202 5.90 1.07 -10.62
N GLY A 203 6.08 2.26 -10.06
CA GLY A 203 7.35 3.00 -10.15
C GLY A 203 8.50 2.28 -9.45
N GLY A 204 9.74 2.66 -9.75
CA GLY A 204 10.93 2.06 -9.14
C GLY A 204 11.26 0.63 -9.61
N MET A 205 10.45 0.06 -10.49
CA MET A 205 10.82 -1.08 -11.32
C MET A 205 11.33 -0.60 -12.68
N ASP A 206 12.06 -1.46 -13.37
CA ASP A 206 12.57 -1.20 -14.72
C ASP A 206 11.40 -1.08 -15.71
N PHE A 207 11.39 0.00 -16.50
CA PHE A 207 10.31 0.28 -17.46
C PHE A 207 10.28 -0.77 -18.57
N ASP A 208 11.44 -1.07 -19.16
CA ASP A 208 11.53 -1.98 -20.29
C ASP A 208 11.14 -3.41 -19.90
N LYS A 209 11.38 -3.82 -18.65
CA LYS A 209 10.87 -5.11 -18.13
C LYS A 209 9.34 -5.14 -18.05
N GLN A 210 8.71 -4.05 -17.61
CA GLN A 210 7.24 -3.96 -17.57
C GLN A 210 6.66 -3.89 -18.98
N LEU A 211 7.30 -3.16 -19.90
CA LEU A 211 6.91 -3.11 -21.31
C LEU A 211 6.98 -4.49 -21.97
N LYS A 212 8.09 -5.21 -21.81
CA LYS A 212 8.22 -6.59 -22.33
C LYS A 212 7.15 -7.53 -21.78
N ALA A 213 6.75 -7.34 -20.52
CA ALA A 213 5.67 -8.13 -19.93
C ALA A 213 4.31 -7.79 -20.56
N LEU A 214 4.09 -6.51 -20.87
CA LEU A 214 2.92 -6.01 -21.60
C LEU A 214 2.86 -6.59 -23.02
N GLU A 215 3.97 -6.57 -23.75
CA GLU A 215 4.05 -7.08 -25.13
C GLU A 215 3.87 -8.60 -25.23
N ALA A 216 4.15 -9.34 -24.14
CA ALA A 216 4.15 -10.80 -24.15
C ALA A 216 2.74 -11.44 -24.12
N ARG A 217 1.73 -10.74 -23.59
CA ARG A 217 0.36 -11.25 -23.44
C ARG A 217 -0.61 -10.10 -23.24
N HIS A 218 -1.89 -10.30 -23.57
CA HIS A 218 -2.87 -9.24 -23.34
C HIS A 218 -3.02 -8.93 -21.85
N CYS A 219 -3.22 -7.66 -21.53
CA CYS A 219 -3.57 -7.21 -20.20
C CYS A 219 -5.09 -7.23 -20.00
N ASP A 220 -5.61 -8.03 -19.06
CA ASP A 220 -7.04 -8.03 -18.72
C ASP A 220 -7.31 -7.15 -17.50
N ILE A 221 -6.52 -7.37 -16.44
CA ILE A 221 -6.59 -6.64 -15.18
C ILE A 221 -5.26 -5.92 -14.96
N LEU A 222 -5.29 -4.59 -14.95
CA LEU A 222 -4.14 -3.75 -14.65
C LEU A 222 -4.24 -3.19 -13.23
N VAL A 223 -3.22 -3.45 -12.41
CA VAL A 223 -3.09 -2.85 -11.08
C VAL A 223 -1.91 -1.86 -11.10
N ALA A 224 -2.15 -0.59 -10.79
CA ALA A 224 -1.15 0.43 -11.03
C ALA A 224 -1.09 1.55 -9.99
N THR A 225 0.11 2.11 -9.81
CA THR A 225 0.28 3.41 -9.16
C THR A 225 0.02 4.55 -10.17
N PRO A 226 -0.60 5.68 -9.78
CA PRO A 226 -1.00 6.73 -10.71
C PRO A 226 0.11 7.23 -11.64
N GLY A 227 1.26 7.61 -11.08
CA GLY A 227 2.37 8.15 -11.87
C GLY A 227 2.89 7.18 -12.93
N ARG A 228 3.10 5.91 -12.56
CA ARG A 228 3.61 4.91 -13.51
C ARG A 228 2.63 4.61 -14.63
N LEU A 229 1.33 4.58 -14.33
CA LEU A 229 0.31 4.38 -15.34
C LEU A 229 0.32 5.51 -16.37
N LEU A 230 0.43 6.76 -15.89
CA LEU A 230 0.54 7.91 -16.78
C LEU A 230 1.80 7.85 -17.66
N ASP A 231 2.94 7.39 -17.13
CA ASP A 231 4.15 7.21 -17.95
C ASP A 231 3.90 6.27 -19.15
N PHE A 232 3.24 5.13 -18.91
CA PHE A 232 2.90 4.17 -19.97
C PHE A 232 1.86 4.73 -20.95
N ASN A 233 0.83 5.40 -20.42
CA ASN A 233 -0.22 6.00 -21.25
C ASN A 233 0.31 7.14 -22.13
N GLN A 234 1.16 8.01 -21.60
CA GLN A 234 1.78 9.12 -22.35
C GLN A 234 2.74 8.65 -23.44
N ARG A 235 3.36 7.48 -23.27
CA ARG A 235 4.21 6.85 -24.29
C ARG A 235 3.40 6.10 -25.36
N GLY A 236 2.09 5.99 -25.20
CA GLY A 236 1.24 5.23 -26.12
C GLY A 236 1.35 3.72 -25.95
N GLU A 237 1.83 3.25 -24.79
CA GLU A 237 1.98 1.82 -24.50
C GLU A 237 0.76 1.25 -23.78
N ALA A 238 -0.01 2.10 -23.10
CA ALA A 238 -1.23 1.72 -22.38
C ALA A 238 -2.43 2.58 -22.80
N HIS A 239 -3.50 1.91 -23.22
CA HIS A 239 -4.74 2.50 -23.74
C HIS A 239 -5.88 2.18 -22.78
N LEU A 240 -6.58 3.21 -22.28
CA LEU A 240 -7.54 3.06 -21.17
C LEU A 240 -8.99 3.18 -21.61
N ASP A 241 -9.23 3.31 -22.91
CA ASP A 241 -10.52 3.49 -23.58
C ASP A 241 -11.40 2.24 -23.60
N MET A 242 -10.88 1.08 -23.18
CA MET A 242 -11.64 -0.16 -23.03
C MET A 242 -11.87 -0.57 -21.57
N VAL A 243 -11.60 0.33 -20.62
CA VAL A 243 -11.82 0.03 -19.20
C VAL A 243 -13.31 -0.05 -18.89
N GLU A 244 -13.77 -1.26 -18.58
CA GLU A 244 -15.15 -1.58 -18.18
C GLU A 244 -15.35 -1.45 -16.66
N VAL A 245 -14.30 -1.71 -15.88
CA VAL A 245 -14.33 -1.61 -14.42
C VAL A 245 -13.14 -0.80 -13.92
N LEU A 246 -13.42 0.31 -13.23
CA LEU A 246 -12.43 1.16 -12.58
C LEU A 246 -12.52 0.99 -11.06
N VAL A 247 -11.40 0.72 -10.42
CA VAL A 247 -11.29 0.67 -8.95
C VAL A 247 -10.30 1.71 -8.45
N LEU A 248 -10.70 2.43 -7.40
CA LEU A 248 -9.85 3.35 -6.66
C LEU A 248 -9.75 2.84 -5.22
N ASP A 249 -8.63 2.22 -4.86
CA ASP A 249 -8.41 1.70 -3.51
C ASP A 249 -7.53 2.66 -2.69
N GLU A 250 -7.85 2.81 -1.41
CA GLU A 250 -7.26 3.82 -0.50
C GLU A 250 -7.33 5.25 -1.10
N ALA A 251 -8.55 5.68 -1.45
CA ALA A 251 -8.80 6.98 -2.10
C ALA A 251 -8.46 8.19 -1.23
N ASP A 252 -8.72 8.11 0.08
CA ASP A 252 -8.21 9.04 1.10
C ASP A 252 -6.68 9.20 0.99
N ARG A 253 -5.95 8.10 0.90
CA ARG A 253 -4.49 8.14 0.80
C ARG A 253 -3.98 8.71 -0.51
N MET A 254 -4.68 8.47 -1.62
CA MET A 254 -4.37 9.16 -2.87
C MET A 254 -4.56 10.68 -2.76
N LEU A 255 -5.48 11.14 -1.92
CA LEU A 255 -5.66 12.55 -1.60
C LEU A 255 -4.51 13.10 -0.75
N ASP A 256 -4.19 12.45 0.37
CA ASP A 256 -3.09 12.85 1.26
C ASP A 256 -1.74 12.95 0.54
N MET A 257 -1.50 12.02 -0.39
CA MET A 257 -0.25 11.94 -1.15
C MET A 257 -0.22 12.90 -2.36
N GLY A 258 -1.28 13.68 -2.58
CA GLY A 258 -1.37 14.64 -3.68
C GLY A 258 -1.51 14.00 -5.06
N PHE A 259 -1.97 12.76 -5.17
CA PHE A 259 -2.12 12.05 -6.44
C PHE A 259 -3.40 12.38 -7.21
N ILE A 260 -4.34 13.12 -6.61
CA ILE A 260 -5.63 13.45 -7.24
C ILE A 260 -5.50 14.09 -8.64
N PRO A 261 -4.56 15.02 -8.92
CA PRO A 261 -4.37 15.53 -10.28
C PRO A 261 -4.05 14.42 -11.29
N GLN A 262 -3.20 13.47 -10.92
CA GLN A 262 -2.83 12.33 -11.76
C GLN A 262 -4.01 11.37 -11.94
N VAL A 263 -4.74 11.06 -10.86
CA VAL A 263 -5.95 10.22 -10.92
C VAL A 263 -7.01 10.84 -11.83
N ARG A 264 -7.23 12.16 -11.75
CA ARG A 264 -8.15 12.88 -12.66
C ARG A 264 -7.71 12.75 -14.13
N GLN A 265 -6.41 12.82 -14.40
CA GLN A 265 -5.89 12.64 -15.76
C GLN A 265 -6.14 11.21 -16.26
N ILE A 266 -5.90 10.20 -15.43
CA ILE A 266 -6.16 8.79 -15.77
C ILE A 266 -7.65 8.56 -16.07
N ILE A 267 -8.55 9.03 -15.21
CA ILE A 267 -10.00 8.83 -15.38
C ILE A 267 -10.50 9.48 -16.68
N ARG A 268 -9.92 10.60 -17.10
CA ARG A 268 -10.26 11.25 -18.38
C ARG A 268 -9.88 10.42 -19.61
N GLN A 269 -8.97 9.45 -19.46
CA GLN A 269 -8.58 8.53 -20.52
C GLN A 269 -9.44 7.25 -20.54
N THR A 270 -10.33 7.07 -19.56
CA THR A 270 -11.27 5.93 -19.49
C THR A 270 -12.63 6.27 -20.13
N PRO A 271 -13.45 5.28 -20.53
CA PRO A 271 -14.84 5.51 -20.97
C PRO A 271 -15.62 6.36 -19.97
N PRO A 272 -16.62 7.15 -20.37
CA PRO A 272 -17.40 7.95 -19.43
C PRO A 272 -18.03 7.08 -18.34
N LYS A 273 -18.27 7.65 -17.15
CA LYS A 273 -18.81 6.93 -15.98
C LYS A 273 -20.21 6.31 -16.16
N SER A 274 -20.88 6.60 -17.28
CA SER A 274 -22.13 5.96 -17.70
C SER A 274 -21.93 4.62 -18.42
N GLU A 275 -20.70 4.34 -18.88
CA GLU A 275 -20.34 3.17 -19.71
C GLU A 275 -19.36 2.22 -19.01
N ARG A 276 -18.93 2.56 -17.79
CA ARG A 276 -18.05 1.74 -16.96
C ARG A 276 -18.61 1.64 -15.54
N GLN A 277 -18.32 0.54 -14.86
CA GLN A 277 -18.55 0.42 -13.42
C GLN A 277 -17.38 1.07 -12.67
N THR A 278 -17.66 1.87 -11.65
CA THR A 278 -16.64 2.48 -10.78
C THR A 278 -16.84 2.07 -9.32
N LEU A 279 -15.79 1.51 -8.72
CA LEU A 279 -15.75 1.12 -7.32
C LEU A 279 -14.69 1.95 -6.57
N LEU A 280 -15.09 2.61 -5.49
CA LEU A 280 -14.18 3.41 -4.66
C LEU A 280 -14.13 2.84 -3.25
N PHE A 281 -12.93 2.61 -2.74
CA PHE A 281 -12.71 2.11 -1.39
C PHE A 281 -11.80 3.05 -0.61
N SER A 282 -12.20 3.34 0.62
CA SER A 282 -11.50 4.28 1.50
C SER A 282 -11.59 3.82 2.95
N ALA A 283 -10.64 4.21 3.80
CA ALA A 283 -10.77 4.03 5.24
C ALA A 283 -11.65 5.13 5.85
N THR A 284 -11.55 6.35 5.31
CA THR A 284 -12.33 7.52 5.76
C THR A 284 -13.23 8.06 4.64
N PHE A 285 -14.35 8.67 5.03
CA PHE A 285 -15.28 9.38 4.14
C PHE A 285 -15.27 10.88 4.48
N THR A 286 -14.13 11.53 4.28
CA THR A 286 -14.07 12.99 4.35
C THR A 286 -14.92 13.62 3.24
N GLU A 287 -15.28 14.89 3.40
CA GLU A 287 -16.06 15.61 2.40
C GLU A 287 -15.37 15.58 1.02
N ASP A 288 -14.04 15.74 0.99
CA ASP A 288 -13.25 15.68 -0.23
C ASP A 288 -13.30 14.30 -0.90
N VAL A 289 -13.15 13.22 -0.13
CA VAL A 289 -13.26 11.85 -0.66
C VAL A 289 -14.65 11.60 -1.23
N MET A 290 -15.70 12.03 -0.53
CA MET A 290 -17.08 11.88 -1.00
C MET A 290 -17.37 12.74 -2.24
N ASN A 291 -16.78 13.93 -2.34
CA ASN A 291 -16.89 14.78 -3.53
C ASN A 291 -16.23 14.13 -4.75
N LEU A 292 -15.04 13.54 -4.58
CA LEU A 292 -14.38 12.75 -5.61
C LEU A 292 -15.23 11.53 -6.02
N ALA A 293 -15.78 10.82 -5.03
CA ALA A 293 -16.61 9.65 -5.28
C ALA A 293 -17.84 9.99 -6.11
N LYS A 294 -18.58 11.05 -5.74
CA LYS A 294 -19.75 11.55 -6.49
C LYS A 294 -19.38 11.99 -7.91
N GLN A 295 -18.19 12.57 -8.08
CA GLN A 295 -17.73 13.00 -9.41
C GLN A 295 -17.52 11.81 -10.34
N TRP A 296 -16.94 10.72 -9.83
CA TRP A 296 -16.46 9.59 -10.64
C TRP A 296 -17.43 8.42 -10.76
N THR A 297 -18.47 8.36 -9.93
CA THR A 297 -19.49 7.30 -9.92
C THR A 297 -20.85 7.78 -10.45
N THR A 298 -21.73 6.81 -10.74
CA THR A 298 -23.13 6.99 -11.16
C THR A 298 -24.04 6.20 -10.21
N ASP A 299 -24.87 6.90 -9.43
CA ASP A 299 -25.77 6.31 -8.41
C ASP A 299 -25.11 5.17 -7.59
N PRO A 300 -24.00 5.43 -6.87
CA PRO A 300 -23.27 4.35 -6.20
C PRO A 300 -24.04 3.80 -4.99
N ALA A 301 -23.93 2.50 -4.76
CA ALA A 301 -24.25 1.91 -3.47
C ALA A 301 -23.19 2.34 -2.44
N ILE A 302 -23.61 3.01 -1.37
CA ILE A 302 -22.72 3.39 -0.27
C ILE A 302 -22.79 2.28 0.77
N VAL A 303 -21.65 1.62 1.02
CA VAL A 303 -21.53 0.55 2.01
C VAL A 303 -20.54 1.01 3.08
N GLU A 304 -21.04 1.14 4.30
CA GLU A 304 -20.25 1.49 5.46
C GLU A 304 -20.22 0.30 6.41
N ILE A 305 -19.04 -0.28 6.59
CA ILE A 305 -18.82 -1.29 7.62
C ILE A 305 -18.18 -0.58 8.80
N GLU A 306 -18.93 -0.51 9.90
CA GLU A 306 -18.36 -0.10 11.16
C GLU A 306 -17.29 -1.12 11.57
N PRO A 307 -16.13 -0.65 12.06
CA PRO A 307 -15.16 -1.56 12.65
C PRO A 307 -15.84 -2.31 13.80
N GLU A 308 -15.79 -3.65 13.80
CA GLU A 308 -16.27 -4.43 14.95
C GLU A 308 -15.55 -4.03 16.24
N ASN A 309 -14.33 -3.50 16.10
CA ASN A 309 -13.59 -2.83 17.16
C ASN A 309 -12.89 -1.61 16.58
N VAL A 310 -12.99 -0.44 17.24
CA VAL A 310 -12.07 0.66 16.93
C VAL A 310 -10.68 0.14 17.24
N ALA A 311 -9.69 0.31 16.37
CA ALA A 311 -8.31 -0.16 16.64
C ALA A 311 -7.78 0.36 18.00
N SER A 312 -8.34 1.46 18.50
CA SER A 312 -8.04 1.99 19.83
C SER A 312 -8.58 1.17 21.01
N GLU A 313 -9.58 0.33 20.79
CA GLU A 313 -10.24 -0.51 21.80
C GLU A 313 -9.61 -1.91 21.90
N THR A 314 -9.16 -2.50 20.78
CA THR A 314 -8.48 -3.82 20.77
C THR A 314 -6.97 -3.75 20.96
N VAL A 315 -6.36 -2.58 20.75
CA VAL A 315 -4.92 -2.37 20.94
C VAL A 315 -4.69 -1.73 22.30
N GLU A 316 -3.90 -2.41 23.13
CA GLU A 316 -3.38 -1.85 24.37
C GLU A 316 -2.40 -0.72 24.03
N GLN A 317 -2.62 0.47 24.57
CA GLN A 317 -1.86 1.66 24.21
C GLN A 317 -1.11 2.23 25.41
N HIS A 318 0.20 2.36 25.27
CA HIS A 318 1.09 3.01 26.24
C HIS A 318 1.70 4.25 25.62
N VAL A 319 1.80 5.34 26.39
CA VAL A 319 2.55 6.53 25.97
C VAL A 319 3.58 6.87 27.01
N TYR A 320 4.85 6.77 26.62
CA TYR A 320 5.97 7.13 27.48
C TYR A 320 6.42 8.56 27.21
N ALA A 321 6.40 9.38 28.25
CA ALA A 321 7.05 10.69 28.27
C ALA A 321 8.56 10.48 28.42
N VAL A 322 9.31 10.70 27.33
CA VAL A 322 10.73 10.36 27.25
C VAL A 322 11.52 11.43 26.51
N ALA A 323 12.66 11.82 27.07
CA ALA A 323 13.55 12.78 26.43
C ALA A 323 14.09 12.24 25.10
N GLY A 324 14.28 13.10 24.10
CA GLY A 324 14.79 12.69 22.78
C GLY A 324 16.10 11.90 22.84
N SER A 325 16.98 12.22 23.79
CA SER A 325 18.26 11.51 24.01
C SER A 325 18.09 10.07 24.54
N ASP A 326 16.96 9.76 25.17
CA ASP A 326 16.67 8.48 25.81
C ASP A 326 15.73 7.59 24.96
N LYS A 327 15.03 8.14 23.96
CA LYS A 327 14.14 7.39 23.04
C LYS A 327 14.79 6.11 22.47
N TYR A 328 16.06 6.18 22.06
CA TYR A 328 16.76 5.00 21.54
C TYR A 328 17.02 3.92 22.60
N LYS A 329 17.39 4.31 23.83
CA LYS A 329 17.63 3.35 24.93
C LYS A 329 16.33 2.61 25.24
N LEU A 330 15.24 3.36 25.34
CA LEU A 330 13.91 2.82 25.55
C LEU A 330 13.52 1.83 24.46
N LEU A 331 13.67 2.20 23.18
CA LEU A 331 13.41 1.29 22.05
C LEU A 331 14.22 -0.01 22.15
N TYR A 332 15.54 0.10 22.35
CA TYR A 332 16.41 -1.06 22.39
C TYR A 332 16.05 -2.00 23.55
N ASN A 333 15.85 -1.45 24.76
CA ASN A 333 15.53 -2.26 25.93
C ASN A 333 14.13 -2.89 25.83
N LEU A 334 13.13 -2.18 25.29
CA LEU A 334 11.79 -2.73 25.04
C LEU A 334 11.86 -3.96 24.13
N VAL A 335 12.62 -3.90 23.04
CA VAL A 335 12.74 -5.01 22.09
C VAL A 335 13.55 -6.18 22.68
N THR A 336 14.64 -5.89 23.37
CA THR A 336 15.60 -6.92 23.81
C THR A 336 15.22 -7.61 25.12
N GLU A 337 14.71 -6.88 26.12
CA GLU A 337 14.35 -7.46 27.43
C GLU A 337 13.12 -8.37 27.31
N ASN A 338 12.16 -8.00 26.45
CA ASN A 338 10.93 -8.76 26.28
C ASN A 338 10.99 -9.83 25.19
N LYS A 339 12.13 -9.93 24.46
CA LYS A 339 12.32 -10.87 23.34
C LYS A 339 11.18 -10.81 22.32
N TRP A 340 10.71 -9.62 22.00
CA TRP A 340 9.62 -9.45 21.06
C TRP A 340 10.00 -9.90 19.66
N GLU A 341 9.03 -10.47 18.95
CA GLU A 341 9.14 -10.82 17.55
C GLU A 341 8.20 -9.96 16.71
N ARG A 342 8.63 -9.57 15.51
CA ARG A 342 7.82 -8.78 14.56
C ARG A 342 7.31 -7.46 15.17
N VAL A 343 8.26 -6.61 15.53
CA VAL A 343 8.03 -5.25 16.04
C VAL A 343 8.09 -4.27 14.88
N MET A 344 7.07 -3.42 14.72
CA MET A 344 7.05 -2.36 13.73
C MET A 344 7.33 -1.01 14.41
N VAL A 345 8.36 -0.29 13.97
CA VAL A 345 8.76 1.00 14.53
C VAL A 345 8.51 2.10 13.50
N PHE A 346 7.78 3.13 13.87
CA PHE A 346 7.49 4.27 13.01
C PHE A 346 8.28 5.51 13.40
N ALA A 347 8.87 6.17 12.41
CA ALA A 347 9.43 7.50 12.54
C ALA A 347 9.05 8.37 11.33
N ASN A 348 8.85 9.67 11.52
CA ASN A 348 8.28 10.55 10.49
C ASN A 348 9.26 10.75 9.33
N ARG A 349 10.56 10.89 9.62
CA ARG A 349 11.59 11.19 8.62
C ARG A 349 12.45 9.99 8.22
N LYS A 350 12.85 9.96 6.95
CA LYS A 350 13.69 8.88 6.38
C LYS A 350 15.08 8.79 7.02
N ASP A 351 15.68 9.94 7.35
CA ASP A 351 17.00 9.97 7.99
C ASP A 351 16.95 9.39 9.41
N GLU A 352 15.85 9.60 10.14
CA GLU A 352 15.62 8.98 11.44
C GLU A 352 15.43 7.48 11.32
N VAL A 353 14.57 7.03 10.40
CA VAL A 353 14.38 5.59 10.11
C VAL A 353 15.72 4.90 9.85
N ARG A 354 16.57 5.50 9.01
CA ARG A 354 17.91 5.00 8.72
C ARG A 354 18.80 4.95 9.96
N ARG A 355 18.85 6.03 10.76
CA ARG A 355 19.68 6.10 11.97
C ARG A 355 19.25 5.07 13.02
N ILE A 356 17.94 4.88 13.21
CA ILE A 356 17.40 3.91 14.15
C ILE A 356 17.79 2.50 13.72
N GLU A 357 17.59 2.14 12.46
CA GLU A 357 17.96 0.83 11.93
C GLU A 357 19.46 0.56 12.02
N GLU A 358 20.31 1.48 11.56
CA GLU A 358 21.77 1.34 11.63
C GLU A 358 22.27 1.14 13.06
N ARG A 359 21.66 1.81 14.06
CA ARG A 359 22.00 1.61 15.47
C ARG A 359 21.52 0.26 16.00
N LEU A 360 20.28 -0.13 15.71
CA LEU A 360 19.74 -1.43 16.12
C LEU A 360 20.60 -2.59 15.60
N VAL A 361 20.97 -2.54 14.32
CA VAL A 361 21.85 -3.55 13.69
C VAL A 361 23.23 -3.57 14.36
N ARG A 362 23.82 -2.39 14.62
CA ARG A 362 25.12 -2.27 15.32
C ARG A 362 25.08 -2.89 16.72
N ASP A 363 23.98 -2.72 17.44
CA ASP A 363 23.82 -3.24 18.79
C ASP A 363 23.34 -4.71 18.79
N GLY A 364 23.24 -5.33 17.62
CA GLY A 364 22.99 -6.76 17.43
C GLY A 364 21.50 -7.14 17.40
N VAL A 365 20.60 -6.18 17.18
CA VAL A 365 19.19 -6.44 16.89
C VAL A 365 19.02 -6.64 15.39
N ASN A 366 18.32 -7.70 15.02
CA ASN A 366 18.00 -7.97 13.62
C ASN A 366 16.90 -7.01 13.15
N ALA A 367 17.33 -5.89 12.56
CA ALA A 367 16.46 -4.83 12.10
C ALA A 367 16.61 -4.59 10.59
N ALA A 368 15.56 -4.05 9.98
CA ALA A 368 15.61 -3.54 8.61
C ALA A 368 14.77 -2.27 8.50
N GLN A 369 15.11 -1.44 7.52
CA GLN A 369 14.37 -0.23 7.24
C GLN A 369 13.46 -0.38 6.02
N LEU A 370 12.34 0.34 6.06
CA LEU A 370 11.42 0.50 4.96
C LEU A 370 11.12 1.98 4.78
N SER A 371 11.85 2.62 3.87
CA SER A 371 11.74 4.04 3.57
C SER A 371 11.80 4.27 2.06
N GLY A 372 11.56 5.50 1.62
CA GLY A 372 11.68 5.87 0.20
C GLY A 372 13.10 5.73 -0.37
N ASP A 373 14.12 5.53 0.46
CA ASP A 373 15.52 5.40 0.04
C ASP A 373 15.90 3.94 -0.26
N VAL A 374 15.03 2.99 0.14
CA VAL A 374 15.24 1.56 -0.11
C VAL A 374 14.75 1.21 -1.51
N PRO A 375 15.59 0.59 -2.38
CA PRO A 375 15.16 0.14 -3.70
C PRO A 375 13.99 -0.85 -3.64
N GLN A 376 13.08 -0.80 -4.62
CA GLN A 376 11.82 -1.57 -4.58
C GLN A 376 12.01 -3.08 -4.40
N HIS A 377 12.96 -3.68 -5.13
CA HIS A 377 13.25 -5.12 -5.01
C HIS A 377 13.69 -5.51 -3.60
N LYS A 378 14.44 -4.62 -2.93
CA LYS A 378 14.90 -4.82 -1.54
C LYS A 378 13.74 -4.64 -0.57
N ARG A 379 12.85 -3.65 -0.81
CA ARG A 379 11.61 -3.46 -0.02
C ARG A 379 10.75 -4.72 0.02
N ILE A 380 10.47 -5.32 -1.15
CA ILE A 380 9.67 -6.56 -1.24
C ILE A 380 10.32 -7.68 -0.42
N LYS A 381 11.62 -7.93 -0.62
CA LYS A 381 12.35 -8.96 0.12
C LYS A 381 12.38 -8.71 1.63
N THR A 382 12.52 -7.45 2.05
CA THR A 382 12.47 -7.05 3.47
C THR A 382 11.10 -7.34 4.06
N LEU A 383 10.01 -7.00 3.35
CA LEU A 383 8.65 -7.27 3.80
C LEU A 383 8.36 -8.77 3.94
N GLU A 384 8.79 -9.58 2.97
CA GLU A 384 8.68 -11.04 3.04
C GLU A 384 9.48 -11.61 4.22
N SER A 385 10.73 -11.16 4.39
CA SER A 385 11.58 -11.61 5.50
C SER A 385 11.02 -11.21 6.86
N PHE A 386 10.39 -10.03 6.98
CA PHE A 386 9.71 -9.62 8.20
C PHE A 386 8.42 -10.43 8.44
N ARG A 387 7.64 -10.70 7.40
CA ARG A 387 6.43 -11.55 7.48
C ARG A 387 6.78 -12.97 7.96
N GLU A 388 7.89 -13.52 7.51
CA GLU A 388 8.40 -14.83 7.92
C GLU A 388 9.06 -14.84 9.31
N GLY A 389 9.10 -13.71 10.02
CA GLY A 389 9.77 -13.58 11.32
C GLY A 389 11.29 -13.59 11.26
N ARG A 390 11.89 -13.58 10.05
CA ARG A 390 13.35 -13.50 9.86
C ARG A 390 13.91 -12.11 10.15
N ILE A 391 13.08 -11.09 10.34
CA ILE A 391 13.47 -9.75 10.80
C ILE A 391 12.68 -9.47 12.07
N THR A 392 13.36 -9.06 13.14
CA THR A 392 12.74 -8.79 14.44
C THR A 392 12.09 -7.41 14.44
N VAL A 393 12.79 -6.39 13.93
CA VAL A 393 12.33 -5.00 13.93
C VAL A 393 12.28 -4.42 12.52
N LEU A 394 11.11 -3.94 12.10
CA LEU A 394 10.95 -3.19 10.85
C LEU A 394 10.75 -1.71 11.17
N VAL A 395 11.71 -0.87 10.79
CA VAL A 395 11.65 0.59 10.99
C VAL A 395 11.13 1.24 9.72
N ALA A 396 10.03 2.00 9.78
CA ALA A 396 9.36 2.55 8.61
C ALA A 396 8.92 4.00 8.78
N THR A 397 8.80 4.72 7.65
CA THR A 397 8.04 5.98 7.60
C THR A 397 6.57 5.70 7.31
N ASP A 398 5.67 6.63 7.59
CA ASP A 398 4.23 6.47 7.27
C ASP A 398 4.01 6.11 5.81
N VAL A 399 4.59 6.90 4.91
CA VAL A 399 4.47 6.69 3.45
C VAL A 399 4.91 5.29 3.03
N ALA A 400 5.98 4.77 3.63
CA ALA A 400 6.50 3.46 3.28
C ALA A 400 5.77 2.32 3.99
N GLY A 401 5.23 2.59 5.19
CA GLY A 401 4.45 1.69 6.04
C GLY A 401 2.97 1.52 5.62
N ARG A 402 2.43 2.50 4.89
CA ARG A 402 1.05 2.49 4.36
C ARG A 402 0.86 1.39 3.31
N GLY A 403 -0.33 0.80 3.26
CA GLY A 403 -0.68 -0.29 2.34
C GLY A 403 0.01 -1.64 2.63
N ILE A 404 0.77 -1.77 3.72
CA ILE A 404 1.39 -3.06 4.07
C ILE A 404 0.43 -3.90 4.92
N HIS A 405 -0.01 -5.03 4.38
CA HIS A 405 -0.74 -6.04 5.16
C HIS A 405 0.21 -7.14 5.66
N ILE A 406 0.67 -7.01 6.91
CA ILE A 406 1.42 -8.06 7.61
C ILE A 406 0.58 -8.51 8.81
N ASP A 407 0.28 -9.80 8.85
CA ASP A 407 -0.39 -10.44 9.97
C ASP A 407 0.62 -10.76 11.08
N GLY A 408 0.17 -10.74 12.33
CA GLY A 408 0.99 -11.16 13.47
C GLY A 408 2.10 -10.17 13.88
N ILE A 409 1.94 -8.88 13.59
CA ILE A 409 2.73 -7.82 14.24
C ILE A 409 2.32 -7.78 15.71
N SER A 410 3.26 -8.08 16.59
CA SER A 410 2.99 -8.15 18.03
C SER A 410 2.94 -6.75 18.66
N HIS A 411 3.86 -5.88 18.26
CA HIS A 411 4.05 -4.56 18.84
C HIS A 411 4.24 -3.51 17.74
N VAL A 412 3.59 -2.37 17.92
CA VAL A 412 3.85 -1.14 17.16
C VAL A 412 4.50 -0.12 18.08
N ILE A 413 5.59 0.49 17.64
CA ILE A 413 6.27 1.54 18.39
C ILE A 413 6.26 2.83 17.56
N ASN A 414 5.60 3.87 18.07
CA ASN A 414 5.70 5.23 17.53
C ASN A 414 6.93 5.90 18.13
N PHE A 415 8.08 5.80 17.46
CA PHE A 415 9.31 6.42 17.93
C PHE A 415 9.21 7.96 17.90
N THR A 416 8.53 8.48 16.88
CA THR A 416 8.02 9.85 16.83
C THR A 416 6.51 9.82 16.69
N LEU A 417 5.80 10.72 17.37
CA LEU A 417 4.36 10.88 17.15
C LEU A 417 4.10 11.38 15.72
N PRO A 418 3.04 10.89 15.04
CA PRO A 418 2.69 11.36 13.70
C PRO A 418 2.21 12.82 13.75
N GLU A 419 2.43 13.54 12.64
CA GLU A 419 1.94 14.92 12.48
C GLU A 419 0.44 14.98 12.18
N ASP A 420 -0.08 13.93 11.55
CA ASP A 420 -1.50 13.75 11.27
C ASP A 420 -2.09 12.73 12.27
N PRO A 421 -3.15 13.08 13.03
CA PRO A 421 -3.76 12.15 13.97
C PRO A 421 -4.33 10.90 13.30
N ASP A 422 -4.79 10.96 12.04
CA ASP A 422 -5.26 9.77 11.34
C ASP A 422 -4.13 8.75 11.17
N ASP A 423 -2.90 9.21 10.92
CA ASP A 423 -1.76 8.30 10.81
C ASP A 423 -1.48 7.55 12.11
N TYR A 424 -1.80 8.13 13.28
CA TYR A 424 -1.71 7.41 14.55
C TYR A 424 -2.59 6.16 14.54
N VAL A 425 -3.87 6.30 14.16
CA VAL A 425 -4.82 5.18 14.08
C VAL A 425 -4.33 4.13 13.06
N HIS A 426 -3.77 4.58 11.94
CA HIS A 426 -3.24 3.68 10.92
C HIS A 426 -1.97 2.93 11.31
N ARG A 427 -1.13 3.53 12.16
CA ARG A 427 0.06 2.89 12.74
C ARG A 427 -0.34 1.84 13.75
N ILE A 428 -1.19 2.19 14.73
CA ILE A 428 -1.60 1.23 15.77
C ILE A 428 -2.43 0.08 15.17
N GLY A 429 -3.21 0.36 14.13
CA GLY A 429 -3.94 -0.66 13.36
C GLY A 429 -3.04 -1.61 12.55
N ARG A 430 -1.71 -1.54 12.66
CA ARG A 430 -0.79 -2.58 12.16
C ARG A 430 -0.73 -3.79 13.08
N THR A 431 -1.07 -3.63 14.35
CA THR A 431 -1.27 -4.75 15.31
C THR A 431 -2.76 -4.93 15.62
N GLY A 432 -3.12 -5.93 16.42
CA GLY A 432 -4.50 -6.14 16.87
C GLY A 432 -5.48 -6.63 15.78
N ARG A 433 -4.97 -7.22 14.69
CA ARG A 433 -5.78 -7.70 13.55
C ARG A 433 -6.36 -9.09 13.81
N ALA A 434 -7.49 -9.39 13.17
CA ALA A 434 -8.13 -10.72 13.16
C ALA A 434 -8.40 -11.32 14.56
N GLY A 435 -8.79 -10.48 15.53
CA GLY A 435 -9.14 -10.93 16.89
C GLY A 435 -7.96 -11.20 17.82
N THR A 436 -6.72 -10.93 17.38
CA THR A 436 -5.55 -10.96 18.25
C THR A 436 -5.42 -9.65 19.04
N SER A 437 -4.95 -9.71 20.30
CA SER A 437 -4.56 -8.50 21.03
C SER A 437 -3.22 -7.99 20.53
N GLY A 438 -3.08 -6.67 20.45
CA GLY A 438 -1.86 -5.99 20.04
C GLY A 438 -1.45 -4.92 21.03
N VAL A 439 -0.17 -4.58 21.08
CA VAL A 439 0.34 -3.49 21.93
C VAL A 439 0.92 -2.38 21.06
N SER A 440 0.53 -1.14 21.34
CA SER A 440 1.13 0.05 20.75
C SER A 440 1.80 0.89 21.82
N ILE A 441 3.05 1.27 21.59
CA ILE A 441 3.85 2.10 22.51
C ILE A 441 4.28 3.37 21.77
N SER A 442 3.95 4.53 22.32
CA SER A 442 4.33 5.81 21.72
C SER A 442 5.30 6.57 22.60
N PHE A 443 6.30 7.21 21.97
CA PHE A 443 7.26 8.04 22.67
C PHE A 443 6.90 9.51 22.49
N ALA A 444 6.40 10.14 23.56
CA ALA A 444 6.14 11.56 23.60
C ALA A 444 7.39 12.27 24.16
N GLY A 445 8.11 12.97 23.30
CA GLY A 445 9.27 13.78 23.64
C GLY A 445 9.01 15.27 23.51
N GLU A 446 10.06 16.06 23.70
CA GLU A 446 9.97 17.52 23.68
C GLU A 446 9.55 18.08 22.31
N ASP A 447 9.90 17.36 21.24
CA ASP A 447 9.70 17.79 19.85
C ASP A 447 8.37 17.32 19.23
N ASP A 448 7.60 16.47 19.90
CA ASP A 448 6.40 15.86 19.30
C ASP A 448 5.21 15.71 20.25
N SER A 449 5.36 15.98 21.55
CA SER A 449 4.26 15.88 22.52
C SER A 449 3.08 16.81 22.20
N TYR A 450 3.29 17.88 21.44
CA TYR A 450 2.23 18.80 21.03
C TYR A 450 1.25 18.19 20.00
N GLN A 451 1.56 17.01 19.45
CA GLN A 451 0.65 16.27 18.57
C GLN A 451 -0.44 15.51 19.35
N LEU A 452 -0.23 15.27 20.64
CA LEU A 452 -1.16 14.49 21.48
C LEU A 452 -2.59 15.05 21.51
N PRO A 453 -2.86 16.36 21.63
CA PRO A 453 -4.23 16.87 21.70
C PRO A 453 -5.08 16.51 20.48
N ALA A 454 -4.53 16.59 19.27
CA ALA A 454 -5.25 16.23 18.04
C ALA A 454 -5.52 14.71 17.98
N ILE A 455 -4.58 13.90 18.46
CA ILE A 455 -4.75 12.44 18.58
C ILE A 455 -5.84 12.11 19.61
N GLU A 456 -5.84 12.78 20.77
CA GLU A 456 -6.86 12.60 21.81
C GLU A 456 -8.27 12.98 21.34
N GLU A 457 -8.37 14.05 20.55
CA GLU A 457 -9.63 14.47 19.93
C GLU A 457 -10.16 13.41 18.96
N LEU A 458 -9.30 12.89 18.08
CA LEU A 458 -9.66 11.81 17.16
C LEU A 458 -10.06 10.52 17.89
N LEU A 459 -9.36 10.18 18.98
CA LEU A 459 -9.67 9.00 19.79
C LEU A 459 -10.89 9.18 20.71
N GLY A 460 -11.38 10.42 20.88
CA GLY A 460 -12.47 10.75 21.80
C GLY A 460 -12.14 10.51 23.28
N ARG A 461 -10.86 10.32 23.64
CA ARG A 461 -10.42 10.06 25.02
C ARG A 461 -9.04 10.64 25.29
N LYS A 462 -8.77 10.96 26.56
CA LYS A 462 -7.45 11.39 27.02
C LYS A 462 -6.46 10.24 27.07
N ILE A 463 -5.21 10.52 26.71
CA ILE A 463 -4.11 9.57 26.75
C ILE A 463 -3.31 9.80 28.04
N SER A 464 -3.17 8.75 28.86
CA SER A 464 -2.28 8.78 30.01
C SER A 464 -0.83 8.71 29.55
N CYS A 465 -0.04 9.74 29.90
CA CYS A 465 1.40 9.74 29.66
C CYS A 465 2.13 9.25 30.92
N GLU A 466 2.94 8.21 30.76
CA GLU A 466 3.67 7.56 31.84
C GLU A 466 5.17 7.82 31.71
N MET A 467 5.88 7.81 32.83
CA MET A 467 7.34 7.79 32.78
C MET A 467 7.80 6.37 32.46
N PRO A 468 8.74 6.17 31.52
CA PRO A 468 9.29 4.85 31.26
C PRO A 468 9.98 4.31 32.52
N PRO A 469 9.80 3.02 32.85
CA PRO A 469 10.51 2.38 33.95
C PRO A 469 12.03 2.55 33.84
N THR A 470 12.70 2.77 34.97
CA THR A 470 14.13 3.12 35.01
C THR A 470 15.04 2.05 34.40
N GLU A 471 14.62 0.79 34.47
CA GLU A 471 15.28 -0.35 33.85
C GLU A 471 15.35 -0.22 32.32
N LEU A 472 14.29 0.29 31.69
CA LEU A 472 14.24 0.50 30.25
C LEU A 472 15.04 1.71 29.78
N LEU A 473 15.54 2.55 30.70
CA LEU A 473 16.42 3.68 30.40
C LEU A 473 17.91 3.38 30.60
N LYS A 474 18.26 2.13 30.92
CA LYS A 474 19.66 1.72 31.07
C LYS A 474 20.45 1.94 29.77
N PRO A 475 21.74 2.31 29.86
CA PRO A 475 22.60 2.43 28.70
C PRO A 475 22.66 1.13 27.90
N VAL A 476 22.60 1.25 26.57
CA VAL A 476 22.70 0.10 25.67
C VAL A 476 24.09 -0.55 25.82
N PRO A 477 24.17 -1.89 26.01
CA PRO A 477 25.44 -2.59 26.15
C PRO A 477 26.31 -2.37 24.91
N ARG A 478 27.52 -1.83 25.09
CA ARG A 478 28.48 -1.71 23.99
C ARG A 478 29.05 -3.10 23.68
N LYS A 479 28.62 -3.71 22.58
CA LYS A 479 29.37 -4.83 21.98
C LYS A 479 30.62 -4.24 21.34
N HIS A 480 31.77 -4.41 21.99
CA HIS A 480 33.06 -4.23 21.32
C HIS A 480 33.17 -5.33 20.26
N HIS A 481 32.94 -4.98 19.01
CA HIS A 481 33.28 -5.81 17.86
C HIS A 481 34.69 -5.50 17.39
#